data_AF-A0A074M6J6-F1
#
_entry.id   AF-A0A074M6J6-F1
#
_cell.length_a   1.000
_cell.length_b   1.000
_cell.length_c   1.000
_cell.angle_alpha   90.00
_cell.angle_beta   90.00
_cell.angle_gamma   90.00
#
_symmetry.space_group_name_H-M   'P 1'
#
loop_
_entity.id
_entity.type
_entity.pdbx_description
1 polymer ?
#
loop_
_entity_poly.entity_id
_entity_poly.type
_entity_poly.pdbx_seq_one_letter_code
_entity_poly.pdbx_strand_id
1 'polypeptide(L)'
;MTTLLKRLFLLPIFAALLAANASAPVQYRLDESNSLLSAKVPFFGLSSKTATFPKMSGTATIIGNDPSKAEIDVTFDATALTAPDSVTLGRLKGEKFFWVEQHPRIRFKGRGLTMTSATKGTITGQLTARGVTRNQSLSVKFDRNPLTAGANAPIAFTANATIDRRNYGMKSFQLIVGNKVDITFDARIVPT
;
A
#
# COMPACT_ATOMS: atom_id res chain seq x y z
N MET A 1 -78.32 -0.64 -26.95
CA MET A 1 -77.73 -0.85 -28.29
C MET A 1 -76.33 -0.27 -28.25
N THR A 2 -75.29 -1.12 -28.38
CA THR A 2 -73.92 -0.85 -28.90
C THR A 2 -73.12 0.34 -28.29
N THR A 3 -71.89 0.25 -27.79
CA THR A 3 -70.79 -0.69 -28.02
C THR A 3 -69.65 -0.44 -27.00
N LEU A 4 -69.10 -1.54 -26.49
CA LEU A 4 -67.68 -1.82 -26.18
C LEU A 4 -66.63 -0.70 -26.41
N LEU A 5 -65.82 -0.37 -25.39
CA LEU A 5 -64.36 -0.28 -25.55
C LEU A 5 -63.61 -0.30 -24.20
N LYS A 6 -62.90 -1.41 -23.96
CA LYS A 6 -61.79 -1.51 -23.00
C LYS A 6 -60.76 -0.42 -23.29
N ARG A 7 -60.39 0.39 -22.30
CA ARG A 7 -59.11 1.13 -22.33
C ARG A 7 -58.31 0.82 -21.08
N LEU A 8 -57.60 -0.29 -21.25
CA LEU A 8 -56.34 -0.71 -20.66
C LEU A 8 -55.57 0.39 -19.91
N PHE A 9 -55.27 0.13 -18.64
CA PHE A 9 -54.30 0.86 -17.81
C PHE A 9 -52.95 0.97 -18.52
N LEU A 10 -52.40 2.18 -18.61
CA LEU A 10 -51.01 2.42 -19.01
C LEU A 10 -50.38 3.45 -18.07
N LEU A 11 -49.79 2.95 -16.98
CA LEU A 11 -48.73 3.66 -16.25
C LEU A 11 -47.45 3.53 -17.08
N PRO A 12 -46.76 4.62 -17.47
CA PRO A 12 -45.36 4.51 -17.82
C PRO A 12 -44.57 4.57 -16.51
N ILE A 13 -44.39 3.43 -15.84
CA ILE A 13 -43.27 3.29 -14.90
C ILE A 13 -42.04 3.09 -15.78
N PHE A 14 -41.50 4.20 -16.31
CA PHE A 14 -40.14 4.22 -16.81
C PHE A 14 -39.25 4.63 -15.65
N ALA A 15 -39.13 3.75 -14.65
CA ALA A 15 -38.03 3.82 -13.71
C ALA A 15 -36.78 3.43 -14.50
N ALA A 16 -36.11 4.42 -15.09
CA ALA A 16 -34.79 4.23 -15.65
C ALA A 16 -33.89 3.70 -14.53
N LEU A 17 -33.55 2.42 -14.57
CA LEU A 17 -32.44 1.88 -13.81
C LEU A 17 -31.20 2.64 -14.27
N LEU A 18 -30.82 3.69 -13.54
CA LEU A 18 -29.44 4.13 -13.49
C LEU A 18 -28.66 3.02 -12.78
N ALA A 19 -28.42 1.92 -13.49
CA ALA A 19 -27.33 1.02 -13.14
C ALA A 19 -26.07 1.85 -13.31
N ALA A 20 -25.58 2.43 -12.21
CA ALA A 20 -24.22 2.94 -12.16
C ALA A 20 -23.33 1.81 -12.68
N ASN A 21 -22.67 2.02 -13.83
CA ASN A 21 -21.69 1.10 -14.37
C ASN A 21 -20.52 1.07 -13.38
N ALA A 22 -20.66 0.29 -12.31
CA ALA A 22 -19.62 0.03 -11.35
C ALA A 22 -18.54 -0.79 -12.06
N SER A 23 -17.34 -0.25 -12.16
CA SER A 23 -16.20 -1.03 -12.63
C SER A 23 -16.01 -2.18 -11.64
N ALA A 24 -15.94 -3.41 -12.14
CA ALA A 24 -15.71 -4.57 -11.28
C ALA A 24 -14.38 -4.39 -10.53
N PRO A 25 -14.33 -4.62 -9.21
CA PRO A 25 -13.09 -4.59 -8.47
C PRO A 25 -12.08 -5.57 -9.07
N VAL A 26 -10.86 -5.10 -9.32
CA VAL A 26 -9.76 -5.96 -9.76
C VAL A 26 -8.91 -6.29 -8.55
N GLN A 27 -8.74 -7.58 -8.28
CA GLN A 27 -7.90 -8.09 -7.21
C GLN A 27 -6.50 -8.38 -7.74
N TYR A 28 -5.52 -8.08 -6.92
CA TYR A 28 -4.12 -8.33 -7.18
C TYR A 28 -3.45 -8.97 -5.97
N ARG A 29 -2.44 -9.78 -6.24
CA ARG A 29 -1.45 -10.23 -5.25
C ARG A 29 -0.09 -9.58 -5.52
N LEU A 30 0.67 -9.37 -4.46
CA LEU A 30 2.07 -8.93 -4.55
C LEU A 30 2.94 -10.05 -5.13
N ASP A 31 3.83 -9.68 -6.04
CA ASP A 31 4.87 -10.53 -6.60
C ASP A 31 6.18 -10.30 -5.82
N GLU A 32 6.44 -11.15 -4.81
CA GLU A 32 7.61 -11.07 -3.92
C GLU A 32 8.93 -11.04 -4.69
N SER A 33 9.07 -11.88 -5.73
CA SER A 33 10.31 -12.02 -6.51
C SER A 33 10.68 -10.76 -7.30
N ASN A 34 9.71 -9.88 -7.55
CA ASN A 34 9.88 -8.63 -8.28
C ASN A 34 9.57 -7.39 -7.40
N SER A 35 9.70 -7.53 -6.09
CA SER A 35 9.43 -6.47 -5.13
C SER A 35 10.52 -6.35 -4.08
N LEU A 36 10.85 -5.12 -3.67
CA LEU A 36 11.82 -4.84 -2.63
C LEU A 36 11.47 -3.55 -1.88
N LEU A 37 11.40 -3.64 -0.55
CA LEU A 37 11.35 -2.45 0.30
C LEU A 37 12.74 -2.10 0.81
N SER A 38 13.12 -0.85 0.65
CA SER A 38 14.35 -0.25 1.17
C SER A 38 14.02 0.87 2.15
N ALA A 39 14.70 0.87 3.30
CA ALA A 39 14.57 1.88 4.35
C ALA A 39 15.94 2.51 4.63
N LYS A 40 16.09 3.78 4.29
CA LYS A 40 17.35 4.53 4.39
C LYS A 40 17.28 5.53 5.53
N VAL A 41 18.30 5.54 6.39
CA VAL A 41 18.41 6.47 7.51
C VAL A 41 19.76 7.19 7.47
N PRO A 42 19.79 8.53 7.68
CA PRO A 42 21.05 9.26 7.84
C PRO A 42 21.86 8.72 9.03
N PHE A 43 23.17 8.65 8.86
CA PHE A 43 24.12 8.14 9.85
C PHE A 43 25.36 9.04 9.87
N PHE A 44 25.71 9.58 11.04
CA PHE A 44 26.87 10.48 11.23
C PHE A 44 26.94 11.67 10.24
N GLY A 45 25.81 12.34 9.97
CA GLY A 45 25.76 13.63 9.26
C GLY A 45 26.08 13.62 7.75
N LEU A 46 26.94 12.71 7.27
CA LEU A 46 27.41 12.64 5.87
C LEU A 46 27.16 11.29 5.21
N SER A 47 26.80 10.25 5.98
CA SER A 47 26.56 8.91 5.47
C SER A 47 25.12 8.46 5.70
N SER A 48 24.78 7.26 5.22
CA SER A 48 23.49 6.65 5.46
C SER A 48 23.62 5.14 5.61
N LYS A 49 22.69 4.53 6.34
CA LYS A 49 22.53 3.08 6.40
C LYS A 49 21.19 2.73 5.76
N THR A 50 21.19 1.68 4.93
CA THR A 50 19.99 1.18 4.26
C THR A 50 19.73 -0.24 4.71
N ALA A 51 18.52 -0.49 5.22
CA ALA A 51 18.00 -1.83 5.46
C ALA A 51 17.06 -2.22 4.31
N THR A 52 16.97 -3.51 4.00
CA THR A 52 16.00 -4.02 3.03
C THR A 52 15.17 -5.16 3.62
N PHE A 53 13.98 -5.35 3.08
CA PHE A 53 13.02 -6.35 3.52
C PHE A 53 12.65 -7.22 2.32
N PRO A 54 13.35 -8.34 2.08
CA PRO A 54 13.16 -9.16 0.88
C PRO A 54 11.96 -10.11 0.98
N LYS A 55 11.45 -10.39 2.19
CA LYS A 55 10.35 -11.31 2.43
C LYS A 55 9.07 -10.55 2.72
N MET A 56 8.07 -10.71 1.85
CA MET A 56 6.83 -9.97 1.90
C MET A 56 5.69 -10.70 1.20
N SER A 57 4.46 -10.35 1.58
CA SER A 57 3.25 -10.79 0.91
C SER A 57 2.21 -9.67 0.99
N GLY A 58 1.24 -9.70 0.08
CA GLY A 58 0.15 -8.73 0.16
C GLY A 58 -0.86 -8.87 -0.94
N THR A 59 -1.96 -8.14 -0.76
CA THR A 59 -3.09 -8.06 -1.68
C THR A 59 -3.48 -6.61 -1.90
N ALA A 60 -4.04 -6.33 -3.07
CA ALA A 60 -4.65 -5.05 -3.37
C ALA A 60 -5.94 -5.27 -4.15
N THR A 61 -6.95 -4.46 -3.85
CA THR A 61 -8.19 -4.37 -4.63
C THR A 61 -8.32 -2.95 -5.15
N ILE A 62 -8.47 -2.79 -6.47
CA ILE A 62 -8.62 -1.49 -7.13
C ILE A 62 -9.97 -1.46 -7.85
N ILE A 63 -10.73 -0.39 -7.66
CA ILE A 63 -12.02 -0.16 -8.30
C ILE A 63 -11.84 0.96 -9.32
N GLY A 64 -11.94 0.65 -10.61
CA GLY A 64 -11.55 1.58 -11.68
C GLY A 64 -12.30 2.91 -11.66
N ASN A 65 -13.59 2.90 -11.33
CA ASN A 65 -14.42 4.10 -11.26
C ASN A 65 -14.48 4.74 -9.86
N ASP A 66 -13.89 4.12 -8.84
CA ASP A 66 -13.85 4.64 -7.47
C ASP A 66 -12.58 4.17 -6.72
N PRO A 67 -11.39 4.66 -7.11
CA PRO A 67 -10.14 4.26 -6.46
C PRO A 67 -10.05 4.69 -4.99
N SER A 68 -10.91 5.60 -4.52
CA SER A 68 -11.00 5.96 -3.11
C SER A 68 -11.41 4.79 -2.20
N LYS A 69 -12.02 3.75 -2.78
CA LYS A 69 -12.37 2.49 -2.13
C LYS A 69 -11.31 1.40 -2.27
N ALA A 70 -10.14 1.72 -2.82
CA ALA A 70 -9.06 0.74 -2.93
C ALA A 70 -8.65 0.22 -1.54
N GLU A 71 -8.46 -1.09 -1.44
CA GLU A 71 -7.99 -1.76 -0.22
C GLU A 71 -6.62 -2.36 -0.49
N ILE A 72 -5.66 -2.11 0.38
CA ILE A 72 -4.29 -2.64 0.27
C ILE A 72 -3.90 -3.26 1.61
N ASP A 73 -3.30 -4.44 1.57
CA ASP A 73 -2.75 -5.08 2.76
C ASP A 73 -1.42 -5.73 2.41
N VAL A 74 -0.33 -5.20 2.96
CA VAL A 74 1.04 -5.71 2.71
C VAL A 74 1.71 -5.99 4.05
N THR A 75 2.29 -7.18 4.16
CA THR A 75 3.06 -7.62 5.32
C THR A 75 4.49 -7.93 4.91
N PHE A 76 5.45 -7.40 5.67
CA PHE A 76 6.88 -7.68 5.55
C PHE A 76 7.33 -8.49 6.76
N ASP A 77 8.18 -9.50 6.52
CA ASP A 77 8.85 -10.25 7.56
C ASP A 77 10.08 -9.48 8.03
N ALA A 78 10.02 -8.95 9.24
CA ALA A 78 11.12 -8.19 9.85
C ALA A 78 12.27 -9.10 10.26
N THR A 79 12.04 -10.39 10.49
CA THR A 79 13.11 -11.34 10.84
C THR A 79 14.05 -11.59 9.65
N ALA A 80 13.55 -11.43 8.43
CA ALA A 80 14.30 -11.58 7.19
C ALA A 80 14.98 -10.28 6.70
N LEU A 81 14.91 -9.18 7.47
CA LEU A 81 15.55 -7.92 7.08
C LEU A 81 17.05 -8.10 6.88
N THR A 82 17.61 -7.35 5.94
CA THR A 82 19.06 -7.27 5.69
C THR A 82 19.61 -5.89 6.02
N ALA A 83 20.92 -5.80 6.21
CA ALA A 83 21.61 -4.55 6.52
C ALA A 83 23.05 -4.56 5.94
N PRO A 84 23.74 -3.41 5.86
CA PRO A 84 25.05 -3.32 5.22
C PRO A 84 26.17 -4.10 5.94
N ASP A 85 26.00 -4.37 7.23
CA ASP A 85 26.97 -5.05 8.07
C ASP A 85 26.28 -5.83 9.21
N SER A 86 26.95 -6.85 9.74
CA SER A 86 26.40 -7.75 10.76
C SER A 86 26.07 -7.05 12.08
N VAL A 87 26.84 -6.01 12.44
CA VAL A 87 26.60 -5.21 13.66
C VAL A 87 25.30 -4.42 13.52
N THR A 88 25.08 -3.79 12.37
CA THR A 88 23.85 -3.07 12.04
C THR A 88 22.66 -4.02 12.00
N LEU A 89 22.84 -5.18 11.36
CA LEU A 89 21.80 -6.22 11.31
C LEU A 89 21.37 -6.67 12.71
N GLY A 90 22.33 -6.99 13.59
CA GLY A 90 22.06 -7.39 14.97
C GLY A 90 21.34 -6.29 15.76
N ARG A 91 21.76 -5.03 15.59
CA ARG A 91 21.09 -3.88 16.22
C ARG A 91 19.65 -3.71 15.72
N LEU A 92 19.43 -3.74 14.41
CA LEU A 92 18.10 -3.58 13.82
C LEU A 92 17.13 -4.66 14.31
N LYS A 93 17.60 -5.90 14.45
CA LYS A 93 16.78 -7.02 14.95
C LYS A 93 16.48 -6.92 16.45
N GLY A 94 17.35 -6.31 17.24
CA GLY A 94 17.21 -6.23 18.70
C GLY A 94 16.14 -5.24 19.21
N GLU A 95 15.94 -5.27 20.52
CA GLU A 95 14.92 -4.49 21.26
C GLU A 95 14.98 -2.97 21.04
N LYS A 96 16.18 -2.44 20.76
CA LYS A 96 16.37 -1.00 20.53
C LYS A 96 15.76 -0.50 19.20
N PHE A 97 15.47 -1.42 18.27
CA PHE A 97 14.93 -1.13 16.94
C PHE A 97 13.66 -1.93 16.65
N PHE A 98 13.69 -2.91 15.73
CA PHE A 98 12.49 -3.64 15.31
C PHE A 98 12.03 -4.67 16.33
N TRP A 99 12.92 -5.16 17.20
CA TRP A 99 12.64 -6.20 18.19
C TRP A 99 11.92 -7.40 17.59
N VAL A 100 12.55 -8.01 16.58
CA VAL A 100 11.88 -8.95 15.67
C VAL A 100 11.42 -10.24 16.35
N GLU A 101 11.97 -10.57 17.52
CA GLU A 101 11.53 -11.68 18.35
C GLU A 101 10.09 -11.46 18.87
N GLN A 102 9.75 -10.25 19.29
CA GLN A 102 8.39 -9.90 19.77
C GLN A 102 7.50 -9.32 18.67
N HIS A 103 8.11 -8.73 17.65
CA HIS A 103 7.41 -8.06 16.55
C HIS A 103 7.96 -8.53 15.20
N PRO A 104 7.70 -9.79 14.80
CA PRO A 104 8.27 -10.36 13.58
C PRO A 104 7.70 -9.78 12.28
N ARG A 105 6.63 -8.99 12.35
CA ARG A 105 5.89 -8.48 11.19
C ARG A 105 5.79 -6.96 11.20
N ILE A 106 5.96 -6.37 10.02
CA ILE A 106 5.59 -4.99 9.70
C ILE A 106 4.43 -5.06 8.73
N ARG A 107 3.38 -4.25 8.92
CA ARG A 107 2.18 -4.31 8.08
C ARG A 107 1.70 -2.93 7.69
N PHE A 108 1.37 -2.75 6.42
CA PHE A 108 0.67 -1.57 5.93
C PHE A 108 -0.74 -1.96 5.48
N LYS A 109 -1.75 -1.29 6.05
CA LYS A 109 -3.16 -1.40 5.64
C LYS A 109 -3.59 -0.10 4.98
N GLY A 110 -3.68 -0.10 3.66
CA GLY A 110 -4.16 1.01 2.86
C GLY A 110 -5.68 1.02 2.74
N ARG A 111 -6.25 2.22 2.84
CA ARG A 111 -7.65 2.52 2.54
C ARG A 111 -7.66 3.78 1.67
N GLY A 112 -7.92 3.56 0.40
CA GLY A 112 -8.06 4.59 -0.62
C GLY A 112 -6.78 4.91 -1.38
N LEU A 113 -6.99 5.08 -2.68
CA LEU A 113 -6.04 5.58 -3.65
C LEU A 113 -6.62 6.87 -4.23
N THR A 114 -5.90 7.98 -4.08
CA THR A 114 -6.24 9.25 -4.74
C THR A 114 -5.27 9.49 -5.88
N MET A 115 -5.75 9.43 -7.13
CA MET A 115 -4.92 9.70 -8.30
C MET A 115 -4.73 11.21 -8.47
N THR A 116 -3.48 11.63 -8.70
CA THR A 116 -3.11 13.02 -9.00
C THR A 116 -2.70 13.21 -10.47
N SER A 117 -2.47 12.10 -11.17
CA SER A 117 -2.37 12.03 -12.63
C SER A 117 -2.79 10.63 -13.10
N ALA A 118 -2.66 10.32 -14.39
CA ALA A 118 -2.95 8.98 -14.90
C ALA A 118 -2.11 7.87 -14.24
N THR A 119 -0.90 8.18 -13.75
CA THR A 119 0.04 7.17 -13.21
C THR A 119 0.62 7.54 -11.86
N LYS A 120 0.17 8.63 -11.24
CA LYS A 120 0.64 9.06 -9.92
C LYS A 120 -0.54 9.23 -8.98
N GLY A 121 -0.32 8.96 -7.70
CA GLY A 121 -1.34 9.13 -6.69
C GLY A 121 -0.78 9.09 -5.28
N THR A 122 -1.69 9.05 -4.32
CA THR A 122 -1.40 8.88 -2.90
C THR A 122 -2.26 7.75 -2.34
N ILE A 123 -1.63 6.84 -1.60
CA ILE A 123 -2.32 5.82 -0.83
C ILE A 123 -2.29 6.25 0.63
N THR A 124 -3.45 6.30 1.28
CA THR A 124 -3.55 6.57 2.71
C THR A 124 -3.80 5.28 3.47
N GLY A 125 -3.21 5.14 4.65
CA GLY A 125 -3.37 3.91 5.41
C GLY A 125 -2.76 3.96 6.80
N GLN A 126 -2.60 2.78 7.37
CA GLN A 126 -1.99 2.56 8.68
C GLN A 126 -0.75 1.69 8.53
N LEU A 127 0.39 2.21 8.98
CA LEU A 127 1.64 1.46 9.11
C LEU A 127 1.76 0.96 10.55
N THR A 128 1.94 -0.34 10.71
CA THR A 128 2.27 -0.99 11.96
C THR A 128 3.71 -1.48 11.91
N ALA A 129 4.56 -0.98 12.81
CA ALA A 129 5.92 -1.44 12.99
C ALA A 129 6.26 -1.50 14.47
N ARG A 130 6.98 -2.55 14.90
CA ARG A 130 7.33 -2.78 16.32
C ARG A 130 6.10 -2.66 17.25
N GLY A 131 4.98 -3.27 16.84
CA GLY A 131 3.71 -3.24 17.59
C GLY A 131 2.97 -1.90 17.62
N VAL A 132 3.53 -0.83 17.08
CA VAL A 132 2.92 0.51 17.10
C VAL A 132 2.29 0.83 15.75
N THR A 133 1.02 1.25 15.76
CA THR A 133 0.26 1.63 14.55
C THR A 133 0.18 3.15 14.42
N ARG A 134 0.47 3.68 13.23
CA ARG A 134 0.34 5.11 12.89
C ARG A 134 -0.28 5.28 11.52
N ASN A 135 -1.02 6.36 11.32
CA ASN A 135 -1.46 6.76 10.00
C ASN A 135 -0.25 7.15 9.15
N GLN A 136 -0.23 6.69 7.89
CA GLN A 136 0.83 6.97 6.94
C GLN A 136 0.26 7.15 5.54
N SER A 137 0.76 8.15 4.83
CA SER A 137 0.49 8.36 3.41
C SER A 137 1.71 7.94 2.59
N LEU A 138 1.46 7.29 1.46
CA LEU A 138 2.47 6.85 0.50
C LEU A 138 2.25 7.59 -0.82
N SER A 139 3.28 8.25 -1.33
CA SER A 139 3.27 8.77 -2.70
C SER A 139 3.60 7.63 -3.65
N VAL A 140 2.73 7.37 -4.62
CA VAL A 140 2.87 6.24 -5.55
C VAL A 140 3.01 6.69 -7.00
N LYS A 141 3.87 6.01 -7.74
CA LYS A 141 4.00 6.13 -9.20
C LYS A 141 3.93 4.74 -9.82
N PHE A 142 2.95 4.54 -10.68
CA PHE A 142 2.72 3.31 -11.42
C PHE A 142 3.39 3.37 -12.81
N ASP A 143 3.72 2.21 -13.37
CA ASP A 143 4.21 2.08 -14.76
C ASP A 143 3.12 2.34 -15.80
N ARG A 144 1.85 2.15 -15.40
CA ARG A 144 0.64 2.36 -16.21
C ARG A 144 -0.51 2.85 -15.35
N ASN A 145 -1.61 3.28 -15.97
CA ASN A 145 -2.78 3.70 -15.20
C ASN A 145 -3.45 2.49 -14.52
N PRO A 146 -3.46 2.41 -13.17
CA PRO A 146 -4.02 1.27 -12.45
C PRO A 146 -5.55 1.17 -12.60
N LEU A 147 -6.22 2.26 -12.96
CA LEU A 147 -7.69 2.28 -13.11
C LEU A 147 -8.15 1.68 -14.43
N THR A 148 -7.26 1.57 -15.42
CA THR A 148 -7.58 1.09 -16.77
C THR A 148 -6.74 -0.11 -17.21
N ALA A 149 -5.77 -0.57 -16.39
CA ALA A 149 -4.89 -1.69 -16.72
C ALA A 149 -5.66 -3.02 -16.95
N GLY A 150 -6.85 -3.16 -16.38
CA GLY A 150 -7.70 -4.34 -16.49
C GLY A 150 -7.19 -5.55 -15.70
N ALA A 151 -8.00 -6.61 -15.65
CA ALA A 151 -7.74 -7.81 -14.84
C ALA A 151 -6.66 -8.77 -15.40
N ASN A 152 -6.00 -8.43 -16.50
CA ASN A 152 -5.03 -9.31 -17.17
C ASN A 152 -3.59 -8.74 -17.17
N ALA A 153 -3.37 -7.56 -16.58
CA ALA A 153 -2.08 -6.89 -16.64
C ALA A 153 -1.46 -6.73 -15.24
N PRO A 154 -0.24 -7.26 -15.03
CA PRO A 154 0.58 -6.86 -13.90
C PRO A 154 0.88 -5.36 -13.91
N ILE A 155 1.00 -4.78 -12.71
CA ILE A 155 1.32 -3.37 -12.51
C ILE A 155 2.60 -3.29 -11.69
N ALA A 156 3.57 -2.51 -12.16
CA ALA A 156 4.75 -2.17 -11.39
C ALA A 156 4.60 -0.75 -10.83
N PHE A 157 5.09 -0.51 -9.62
CA PHE A 157 5.03 0.82 -9.02
C PHE A 157 6.17 1.05 -8.03
N THR A 158 6.45 2.33 -7.81
CA THR A 158 7.29 2.80 -6.71
C THR A 158 6.41 3.56 -5.72
N ALA A 159 6.42 3.16 -4.46
CA ALA A 159 5.80 3.87 -3.35
C ALA A 159 6.88 4.49 -2.45
N ASN A 160 6.67 5.74 -2.03
CA ASN A 160 7.60 6.46 -1.16
C ASN A 160 6.89 7.01 0.08
N ALA A 161 7.60 6.97 1.21
CA ALA A 161 7.18 7.58 2.46
C ALA A 161 8.39 8.00 3.30
N THR A 162 8.21 9.01 4.15
CA THR A 162 9.18 9.32 5.20
C THR A 162 8.50 9.17 6.55
N ILE A 163 9.10 8.39 7.44
CA ILE A 163 8.61 8.19 8.81
C ILE A 163 9.56 8.80 9.84
N ASP A 164 9.06 9.03 11.05
CA ASP A 164 9.91 9.25 12.22
C ASP A 164 10.02 7.96 13.03
N ARG A 165 11.20 7.35 13.10
CA ARG A 165 11.41 6.06 13.77
C ARG A 165 11.05 6.09 15.26
N ARG A 166 11.08 7.27 15.89
CA ARG A 166 10.73 7.45 17.31
C ARG A 166 9.25 7.21 17.57
N ASN A 167 8.40 7.46 16.57
CA ASN A 167 6.95 7.22 16.65
C ASN A 167 6.61 5.73 16.77
N TYR A 168 7.56 4.85 16.46
CA TYR A 168 7.49 3.39 16.56
C TYR A 168 8.41 2.85 17.66
N GLY A 169 8.81 3.67 18.64
CA GLY A 169 9.62 3.23 19.79
C GLY A 169 11.11 3.07 19.52
N MET A 170 11.58 3.22 18.28
CA MET A 170 13.01 3.12 17.94
C MET A 170 13.72 4.42 18.31
N LYS A 171 14.07 4.60 19.59
CA LYS A 171 14.59 5.86 20.15
C LYS A 171 16.08 5.84 20.48
N SER A 172 16.79 4.73 20.27
CA SER A 172 18.22 4.65 20.60
C SER A 172 19.10 5.41 19.62
N PHE A 173 20.29 5.85 20.07
CA PHE A 173 21.36 6.42 19.22
C PHE A 173 20.99 7.68 18.42
N GLN A 174 20.09 8.55 18.93
CA GLN A 174 19.60 9.74 18.20
C GLN A 174 20.69 10.77 17.84
N LEU A 175 21.83 10.78 18.54
CA LEU A 175 22.96 11.67 18.21
C LEU A 175 23.70 11.25 16.93
N ILE A 176 23.59 9.98 16.52
CA ILE A 176 24.37 9.40 15.40
C ILE A 176 23.50 8.75 14.33
N VAL A 177 22.27 8.35 14.66
CA VAL A 177 21.26 7.79 13.75
C VAL A 177 20.11 8.77 13.64
N GLY A 178 19.86 9.27 12.43
CA GLY A 178 18.78 10.21 12.14
C GLY A 178 17.40 9.71 12.59
N ASN A 179 16.48 10.66 12.81
CA ASN A 179 15.11 10.35 13.22
C ASN A 179 14.20 10.02 12.02
N LYS A 180 14.44 10.68 10.88
CA LYS A 180 13.69 10.46 9.66
C LYS A 180 14.26 9.25 8.90
N VAL A 181 13.38 8.38 8.46
CA VAL A 181 13.70 7.22 7.64
C VAL A 181 12.92 7.35 6.35
N ASP A 182 13.66 7.39 5.24
CA ASP A 182 13.08 7.39 3.90
C ASP A 182 12.85 5.95 3.47
N ILE A 183 11.62 5.66 3.07
CA ILE A 183 11.16 4.35 2.65
C ILE A 183 10.83 4.43 1.17
N THR A 184 11.40 3.52 0.40
CA THR A 184 11.06 3.28 -1.01
C THR A 184 10.65 1.82 -1.14
N PHE A 185 9.50 1.59 -1.76
CA PHE A 185 9.00 0.26 -2.07
C PHE A 185 8.79 0.17 -3.58
N ASP A 186 9.72 -0.51 -4.25
CA ASP A 186 9.60 -0.87 -5.65
C ASP A 186 8.92 -2.23 -5.70
N ALA A 187 7.77 -2.30 -6.35
CA ALA A 187 6.88 -3.44 -6.23
C ALA A 187 6.20 -3.77 -7.54
N ARG A 188 5.82 -5.04 -7.66
CA ARG A 188 4.98 -5.54 -8.73
C ARG A 188 3.79 -6.29 -8.14
N ILE A 189 2.61 -6.03 -8.67
CA ILE A 189 1.38 -6.74 -8.35
C ILE A 189 0.85 -7.42 -9.60
N VAL A 190 0.29 -8.63 -9.44
CA VAL A 190 -0.27 -9.45 -10.52
C VAL A 190 -1.74 -9.73 -10.23
N PRO A 191 -2.62 -9.68 -11.24
CA PRO A 191 -4.03 -10.00 -11.04
C PRO A 191 -4.24 -11.42 -10.49
N THR A 192 -5.34 -11.60 -9.76
CA THR A 192 -5.78 -12.90 -9.19
C THR A 192 -7.19 -13.23 -9.56
#